data_AF-A0A672SKU6-F1
#
_entry.id   AF-A0A672SKU6-F1
#
_cell.length_a   1.000
_cell.length_b   1.000
_cell.length_c   1.000
_cell.angle_alpha   90.00
_cell.angle_beta   90.00
_cell.angle_gamma   90.00
#
_symmetry.space_group_name_H-M   'P 1'
#
loop_
_entity.id
_entity.type
_entity.pdbx_description
1 polymer ?
#
loop_
_entity_poly.entity_id
_entity_poly.type
_entity_poly.pdbx_seq_one_letter_code
_entity_poly.pdbx_strand_id
1 'polypeptide(L)'
;FPMKPTLATDFILSVFFLCAFSKHSPEHFNKTLYLDRITMVGYPMTPTDASIKITELHSNDSGVYRCEVMHGIEDGYDVVDVQVQGIVFHYRAITTRYTLTFEKAKAACIQNSAVIATPEQLQAAFDEGFHQCDAGWLADQTVRYPIHDPREACYGDKYEFPGVRTYGVRDVNETYDVYCFAEKMTGKGFHTTSPNKFTFEEAEAECAKLGAKLATTGQLYLAWKDGMDVCNAGWLADRSLWVVFHYRASSGRYAFDFFEAQLACQSIGAVIASAQQLQAAYESGYHQCDAGWLLDQTVRYPIVSPREKCSGDLEHVPGVRSYGLRSADERYDVYCYVDKLRGEVFHASSFEGFTYGEAVAYCQGKNASLASTGDLYATWKQGFDKCRAGWLLDRSVRYSINNPRQQCGGGKAGIHTVYKFPNQTGSHDLHSKFDAYCIKGKYIYSLSSGSGDQPSGSPASSGDSSGASGTDDLLS
;
A
#
# COMPACT_ATOMS: atom_id res chain seq x y z
N PHE A 1 18.75 -16.78 -42.97
CA PHE A 1 18.60 -15.38 -42.56
C PHE A 1 18.82 -15.28 -41.06
N PRO A 2 20.00 -14.86 -40.57
CA PRO A 2 20.15 -14.57 -39.15
C PRO A 2 19.50 -13.22 -38.82
N MET A 3 18.58 -13.19 -37.86
CA MET A 3 18.01 -11.92 -37.38
C MET A 3 19.05 -11.11 -36.57
N LYS A 4 19.65 -10.04 -37.13
CA LYS A 4 20.31 -8.87 -36.45
C LYS A 4 20.95 -7.83 -37.45
N PRO A 5 21.41 -6.61 -37.02
CA PRO A 5 21.00 -5.32 -37.58
C PRO A 5 21.87 -4.71 -38.73
N THR A 6 21.20 -3.95 -39.62
CA THR A 6 21.62 -2.88 -40.59
C THR A 6 22.92 -2.95 -41.40
N LEU A 7 22.83 -2.99 -42.75
CA LEU A 7 23.23 -1.94 -43.74
C LEU A 7 23.05 -2.46 -45.20
N ALA A 8 22.68 -1.53 -46.10
CA ALA A 8 22.33 -1.57 -47.54
C ALA A 8 22.99 -2.66 -48.46
N THR A 9 22.47 -3.06 -49.63
CA THR A 9 22.06 -2.29 -50.83
C THR A 9 21.30 -3.16 -51.86
N ASP A 10 20.29 -2.56 -52.51
CA ASP A 10 19.66 -2.81 -53.83
C ASP A 10 19.77 -4.18 -54.54
N PHE A 11 18.60 -4.76 -54.87
CA PHE A 11 18.12 -4.98 -56.24
C PHE A 11 16.65 -5.44 -56.20
N ILE A 12 15.81 -4.89 -57.10
CA ILE A 12 14.38 -5.22 -57.24
C ILE A 12 14.24 -6.48 -58.09
N LEU A 13 13.59 -7.50 -57.53
CA LEU A 13 12.82 -8.47 -58.31
C LEU A 13 11.51 -8.76 -57.56
N SER A 14 10.42 -8.87 -58.30
CA SER A 14 9.06 -9.10 -57.80
C SER A 14 8.99 -10.44 -57.07
N VAL A 15 8.86 -10.43 -55.73
CA VAL A 15 8.76 -11.66 -54.91
C VAL A 15 7.46 -11.63 -54.12
N PHE A 16 6.64 -12.67 -54.29
CA PHE A 16 5.57 -12.98 -53.37
C PHE A 16 6.20 -13.53 -52.08
N PHE A 17 6.37 -12.68 -51.06
CA PHE A 17 6.74 -13.13 -49.73
C PHE A 17 5.52 -13.77 -49.06
N LEU A 18 5.45 -15.10 -48.99
CA LEU A 18 4.63 -15.77 -47.97
C LEU A 18 5.48 -15.90 -46.71
N CYS A 19 5.36 -14.94 -45.80
CA CYS A 19 5.77 -15.15 -44.42
C CYS A 19 4.70 -16.00 -43.72
N ALA A 20 4.99 -17.28 -43.52
CA ALA A 20 4.19 -18.11 -42.62
C ALA A 20 4.78 -17.98 -41.21
N PHE A 21 4.04 -17.31 -40.33
CA PHE A 21 4.38 -17.21 -38.92
C PHE A 21 3.52 -18.22 -38.14
N SER A 22 4.18 -19.18 -37.50
CA SER A 22 3.50 -20.22 -36.73
C SER A 22 4.17 -20.41 -35.39
N LYS A 23 3.35 -20.46 -34.33
CA LYS A 23 3.79 -20.91 -33.01
C LYS A 23 3.93 -22.43 -33.07
N HIS A 24 5.14 -22.95 -32.85
CA HIS A 24 5.39 -24.37 -32.83
C HIS A 24 4.80 -24.97 -31.54
N SER A 25 3.56 -25.45 -31.64
CA SER A 25 2.83 -26.13 -30.57
C SER A 25 2.62 -27.60 -30.95
N PRO A 26 2.83 -28.57 -30.03
CA PRO A 26 2.48 -29.97 -30.27
C PRO A 26 0.96 -30.19 -30.44
N GLU A 27 0.15 -29.22 -30.03
CA GLU A 27 -1.30 -29.19 -30.24
C GLU A 27 -1.67 -28.05 -31.20
N HIS A 28 -2.34 -28.40 -32.30
CA HIS A 28 -3.04 -27.55 -33.29
C HIS A 28 -2.81 -26.02 -33.20
N PHE A 29 -2.08 -25.45 -34.18
CA PHE A 29 -2.02 -23.99 -34.38
C PHE A 29 -3.41 -23.43 -34.71
N ASN A 30 -4.03 -22.72 -33.76
CA ASN A 30 -5.35 -22.12 -33.95
C ASN A 30 -5.23 -20.69 -34.51
N LYS A 31 -5.38 -20.56 -35.83
CA LYS A 31 -5.20 -19.31 -36.59
C LYS A 31 -6.08 -18.15 -36.12
N THR A 32 -7.24 -18.42 -35.52
CA THR A 32 -8.15 -17.38 -35.01
C THR A 32 -7.65 -16.68 -33.75
N LEU A 33 -6.72 -17.27 -32.98
CA LEU A 33 -6.16 -16.63 -31.77
C LEU A 33 -5.29 -15.40 -32.06
N TYR A 34 -4.82 -15.25 -33.30
CA TYR A 34 -3.90 -14.19 -33.71
C TYR A 34 -4.51 -13.23 -34.75
N LEU A 35 -5.79 -13.46 -35.10
CA LEU A 35 -6.52 -12.56 -36.00
C LEU A 35 -6.56 -11.15 -35.38
N ASP A 36 -6.33 -10.12 -36.17
CA ASP A 36 -6.33 -8.71 -35.79
C ASP A 36 -5.27 -8.25 -34.76
N ARG A 37 -4.49 -9.17 -34.18
CA ARG A 37 -3.38 -8.87 -33.25
C ARG A 37 -2.00 -8.83 -33.91
N ILE A 38 -1.87 -9.38 -35.12
CA ILE A 38 -0.59 -9.48 -35.84
C ILE A 38 -0.58 -8.51 -37.03
N THR A 39 0.45 -7.67 -37.10
CA THR A 39 0.67 -6.74 -38.23
C THR A 39 2.10 -6.81 -38.74
N MET A 40 2.28 -6.71 -40.05
CA MET A 40 3.61 -6.55 -40.67
C MET A 40 3.88 -5.05 -40.83
N VAL A 41 4.81 -4.52 -40.03
CA VAL A 41 4.98 -3.07 -39.87
C VAL A 41 5.78 -2.47 -41.04
N GLY A 42 6.85 -3.15 -41.46
CA GLY A 42 7.75 -2.65 -42.51
C GLY A 42 7.34 -3.04 -43.93
N TYR A 43 6.57 -4.12 -44.08
CA TYR A 43 6.21 -4.70 -45.39
C TYR A 43 5.56 -3.72 -46.39
N PRO A 44 4.64 -2.80 -45.99
CA PRO A 44 4.02 -1.87 -46.92
C PRO A 44 5.00 -0.89 -47.60
N MET A 45 6.12 -0.58 -46.93
CA MET A 45 7.12 0.39 -47.40
C MET A 45 8.34 -0.31 -48.00
N THR A 46 8.72 -1.44 -47.43
CA THR A 46 9.87 -2.25 -47.82
C THR A 46 9.45 -3.72 -47.83
N PRO A 47 9.15 -4.30 -49.01
CA PRO A 47 8.66 -5.68 -49.14
C PRO A 47 9.61 -6.76 -48.60
N THR A 48 10.86 -6.41 -48.32
CA THR A 48 11.87 -7.26 -47.69
C THR A 48 11.86 -7.19 -46.16
N ASP A 49 11.12 -6.25 -45.56
CA ASP A 49 11.00 -6.09 -44.12
C ASP A 49 9.78 -6.86 -43.61
N ALA A 50 10.04 -8.09 -43.16
CA ALA A 50 9.06 -8.97 -42.56
C ALA A 50 8.89 -8.75 -41.04
N SER A 51 9.20 -7.55 -40.53
CA SER A 51 9.02 -7.23 -39.10
C SER A 51 7.55 -7.35 -38.69
N ILE A 52 7.29 -8.25 -37.73
CA ILE A 52 5.97 -8.50 -37.18
C ILE A 52 5.81 -7.79 -35.84
N LYS A 53 4.67 -7.14 -35.64
CA LYS A 53 4.21 -6.63 -34.35
C LYS A 53 2.99 -7.42 -33.91
N ILE A 54 3.07 -7.98 -32.71
CA ILE A 54 1.95 -8.60 -32.00
C ILE A 54 1.45 -7.61 -30.94
N THR A 55 0.17 -7.27 -30.94
CA THR A 55 -0.50 -6.44 -29.93
C THR A 55 -1.28 -7.30 -28.95
N GLU A 56 -1.60 -6.74 -27.77
CA GLU A 56 -2.41 -7.43 -26.75
C GLU A 56 -1.79 -8.79 -26.34
N LEU A 57 -0.52 -8.76 -25.94
CA LEU A 57 0.23 -9.98 -25.58
C LEU A 57 -0.37 -10.66 -24.36
N HIS A 58 -0.65 -11.95 -24.49
CA HIS A 58 -1.09 -12.83 -23.42
C HIS A 58 0.06 -13.74 -22.97
N SER A 59 0.02 -14.25 -21.75
CA SER A 59 1.01 -15.20 -21.22
C SER A 59 1.12 -16.46 -22.09
N ASN A 60 0.00 -16.90 -22.67
CA ASN A 60 -0.05 -18.00 -23.63
C ASN A 60 0.51 -17.66 -25.02
N ASP A 61 0.84 -16.40 -25.31
CA ASP A 61 1.63 -16.06 -26.50
C ASP A 61 3.12 -16.39 -26.31
N SER A 62 3.55 -16.79 -25.11
CA SER A 62 4.91 -17.31 -24.92
C SER A 62 5.09 -18.64 -25.63
N GLY A 63 6.21 -18.82 -26.33
CA GLY A 63 6.61 -20.06 -26.96
C GLY A 63 7.55 -19.85 -28.14
N VAL A 64 7.79 -20.94 -28.86
CA VAL A 64 8.71 -20.97 -30.00
C VAL A 64 7.97 -20.58 -31.28
N TYR A 65 8.44 -19.53 -31.94
CA TYR A 65 7.89 -19.05 -33.20
C TYR A 65 8.82 -19.38 -34.34
N ARG A 66 8.26 -19.89 -35.43
CA ARG A 66 8.97 -20.15 -36.68
C ARG A 66 8.52 -19.11 -37.72
N CYS A 67 9.50 -18.45 -38.32
CA CYS A 67 9.29 -17.61 -39.48
C CYS A 67 9.84 -18.34 -40.71
N GLU A 68 8.96 -18.61 -41.67
CA GLU A 68 9.32 -19.21 -42.96
C GLU A 68 9.22 -18.16 -44.06
N VAL A 69 10.27 -18.06 -44.87
CA VAL A 69 10.38 -17.16 -46.01
C VAL A 69 10.66 -17.99 -47.25
N MET A 70 9.83 -17.81 -48.28
CA MET A 70 10.04 -18.42 -49.59
C MET A 70 10.52 -17.38 -50.60
N HIS A 71 11.62 -17.67 -51.29
CA HIS A 71 12.11 -16.88 -52.41
C HIS A 71 12.29 -17.78 -53.65
N GLY A 72 11.30 -17.76 -54.54
CA GLY A 72 11.27 -18.66 -55.70
C GLY A 72 11.10 -20.12 -55.27
N ILE A 73 12.16 -20.92 -55.42
CA ILE A 73 12.24 -22.34 -55.03
C ILE A 73 13.09 -22.57 -53.77
N GLU A 74 13.71 -21.51 -53.22
CA GLU A 74 14.48 -21.58 -51.99
C GLU A 74 13.58 -21.29 -50.78
N ASP A 75 13.62 -22.17 -49.78
CA ASP A 75 12.99 -21.99 -48.48
C ASP A 75 14.03 -21.67 -47.41
N GLY A 76 13.77 -20.61 -46.65
CA GLY A 76 14.54 -20.26 -45.47
C GLY A 76 13.61 -20.23 -44.27
N TYR A 77 14.09 -20.71 -43.13
CA TYR A 77 13.38 -20.50 -41.87
C TYR A 77 14.33 -20.06 -40.77
N ASP A 78 13.78 -19.34 -39.81
CA ASP A 78 14.43 -19.04 -38.55
C ASP A 78 13.44 -19.27 -37.40
N VAL A 79 13.97 -19.50 -36.21
CA VAL A 79 13.19 -19.82 -35.01
C VAL A 79 13.55 -18.85 -33.90
N VAL A 80 12.55 -18.28 -33.25
CA VAL A 80 12.70 -17.37 -32.12
C VAL A 80 11.88 -17.86 -30.93
N ASP A 81 12.51 -17.96 -29.77
CA ASP A 81 11.80 -18.19 -28.51
C ASP A 81 11.32 -16.84 -27.97
N VAL A 82 10.02 -16.72 -27.72
CA VAL A 82 9.37 -15.50 -27.26
C VAL A 82 8.74 -15.79 -25.90
N GLN A 83 9.08 -14.99 -24.91
CA GLN A 83 8.47 -15.05 -23.58
C GLN A 83 7.75 -13.73 -23.29
N VAL A 84 6.45 -13.80 -23.01
CA VAL A 84 5.70 -12.64 -22.55
C VAL A 84 6.05 -12.39 -21.08
N GLN A 85 6.78 -11.30 -20.86
CA GLN A 85 7.27 -10.91 -19.55
C GLN A 85 6.32 -9.94 -18.84
N GLY A 86 6.42 -9.95 -17.52
CA GLY A 86 5.79 -8.98 -16.65
C GLY A 86 4.40 -9.32 -16.18
N ILE A 87 3.89 -8.51 -15.25
CA ILE A 87 2.63 -8.74 -14.57
C ILE A 87 2.02 -7.40 -14.15
N VAL A 88 0.70 -7.28 -14.34
CA VAL A 88 -0.08 -6.18 -13.78
C VAL A 88 -0.54 -6.55 -12.38
N PHE A 89 -0.38 -5.62 -11.45
CA PHE A 89 -0.92 -5.74 -10.11
C PHE A 89 -1.58 -4.46 -9.65
N HIS A 90 -2.58 -4.59 -8.78
CA HIS A 90 -3.20 -3.47 -8.08
C HIS A 90 -2.33 -3.07 -6.89
N TYR A 91 -2.12 -1.77 -6.71
CA TYR A 91 -1.43 -1.21 -5.56
C TYR A 91 -2.28 -0.14 -4.89
N ARG A 92 -2.45 -0.29 -3.58
CA ARG A 92 -3.15 0.65 -2.70
C ARG A 92 -2.20 1.10 -1.60
N ALA A 93 -2.14 2.41 -1.38
CA ALA A 93 -1.46 2.94 -0.22
C ALA A 93 -2.20 2.54 1.07
N ILE A 94 -1.43 2.17 2.09
CA ILE A 94 -1.90 1.39 3.22
C ILE A 94 -2.88 2.19 4.12
N THR A 95 -2.91 3.53 4.03
CA THR A 95 -3.68 4.45 4.89
C THR A 95 -5.19 4.23 4.82
N THR A 96 -5.79 4.59 3.68
CA THR A 96 -7.21 4.47 3.37
C THR A 96 -7.39 4.26 1.86
N ARG A 97 -8.58 3.86 1.43
CA ARG A 97 -8.93 3.69 0.01
C ARG A 97 -8.74 5.02 -0.74
N TYR A 98 -8.18 4.97 -1.95
CA TYR A 98 -8.12 6.11 -2.87
C TYR A 98 -7.39 7.33 -2.32
N THR A 99 -6.09 7.19 -2.07
CA THR A 99 -5.24 8.24 -1.48
C THR A 99 -4.12 8.73 -2.40
N LEU A 100 -3.96 8.13 -3.59
CA LEU A 100 -2.91 8.46 -4.52
C LEU A 100 -3.43 9.42 -5.60
N THR A 101 -2.83 10.61 -5.67
CA THR A 101 -2.90 11.47 -6.87
C THR A 101 -2.09 10.84 -8.00
N PHE A 102 -2.28 11.28 -9.24
CA PHE A 102 -1.59 10.68 -10.40
C PHE A 102 -0.06 10.64 -10.23
N GLU A 103 0.55 11.74 -9.78
CA GLU A 103 2.00 11.80 -9.53
C GLU A 103 2.44 10.88 -8.38
N LYS A 104 1.64 10.78 -7.31
CA LYS A 104 1.92 9.86 -6.20
C LYS A 104 1.79 8.40 -6.63
N ALA A 105 0.80 8.09 -7.48
CA ALA A 105 0.58 6.77 -8.06
C ALA A 105 1.77 6.34 -8.91
N LYS A 106 2.27 7.22 -9.78
CA LYS A 106 3.49 6.97 -10.57
C LYS A 106 4.70 6.69 -9.68
N ALA A 107 4.92 7.52 -8.67
CA ALA A 107 6.02 7.32 -7.72
C ALA A 107 5.87 6.00 -6.94
N ALA A 108 4.65 5.62 -6.55
CA ALA A 108 4.38 4.38 -5.84
C ALA A 108 4.71 3.13 -6.66
N CYS A 109 4.38 3.10 -7.97
CA CYS A 109 4.79 2.00 -8.84
C CYS A 109 6.32 1.91 -8.94
N ILE A 110 7.01 3.04 -9.14
CA ILE A 110 8.48 3.08 -9.24
C ILE A 110 9.14 2.55 -7.96
N GLN A 111 8.65 2.97 -6.80
CA GLN A 111 9.14 2.47 -5.49
C GLN A 111 8.92 0.96 -5.31
N ASN A 112 7.96 0.38 -6.01
CA ASN A 112 7.64 -1.04 -5.99
C ASN A 112 8.22 -1.82 -7.18
N SER A 113 9.31 -1.32 -7.79
CA SER A 113 9.98 -1.95 -8.96
C SER A 113 9.05 -2.18 -10.16
N ALA A 114 8.16 -1.21 -10.41
CA ALA A 114 7.18 -1.26 -11.47
C ALA A 114 7.01 0.12 -12.13
N VAL A 115 6.27 0.16 -13.22
CA VAL A 115 5.77 1.40 -13.84
C VAL A 115 4.25 1.41 -13.78
N ILE A 116 3.61 2.56 -13.95
CA ILE A 116 2.15 2.58 -14.05
C ILE A 116 1.71 1.78 -15.29
N ALA A 117 0.71 0.91 -15.13
CA ALA A 117 0.24 0.04 -16.20
C ALA A 117 -0.45 0.85 -17.30
N THR A 118 -0.30 0.41 -18.54
CA THR A 118 -1.08 0.91 -19.69
C THR A 118 -2.48 0.29 -19.70
N PRO A 119 -3.45 0.94 -20.36
CA PRO A 119 -4.76 0.35 -20.62
C PRO A 119 -4.70 -1.04 -21.26
N GLU A 120 -3.80 -1.22 -22.22
CA GLU A 120 -3.64 -2.47 -22.97
C GLU A 120 -3.10 -3.58 -22.06
N GLN A 121 -2.17 -3.25 -21.15
CA GLN A 121 -1.68 -4.19 -20.15
C GLN A 121 -2.77 -4.59 -19.15
N LEU A 122 -3.60 -3.64 -18.69
CA LEU A 122 -4.71 -3.97 -17.79
C LEU A 122 -5.78 -4.82 -18.49
N GLN A 123 -6.05 -4.56 -19.77
CA GLN A 123 -6.95 -5.35 -20.59
C GLN A 123 -6.43 -6.78 -20.75
N ALA A 124 -5.17 -6.96 -21.11
CA ALA A 124 -4.56 -8.30 -21.18
C ALA A 124 -4.60 -9.04 -19.84
N ALA A 125 -4.37 -8.35 -18.71
CA ALA A 125 -4.48 -8.95 -17.39
C ALA A 125 -5.92 -9.39 -17.08
N PHE A 126 -6.91 -8.58 -17.45
CA PHE A 126 -8.32 -8.98 -17.36
C PHE A 126 -8.60 -10.20 -18.23
N ASP A 127 -8.13 -10.27 -19.47
CA ASP A 127 -8.36 -11.44 -20.33
C ASP A 127 -7.72 -12.73 -19.77
N GLU A 128 -6.74 -12.61 -18.87
CA GLU A 128 -6.14 -13.70 -18.09
C GLU A 128 -6.85 -14.03 -16.76
N GLY A 129 -7.96 -13.35 -16.44
CA GLY A 129 -8.77 -13.61 -15.24
C GLY A 129 -8.56 -12.61 -14.11
N PHE A 130 -7.82 -11.51 -14.32
CA PHE A 130 -7.60 -10.52 -13.27
C PHE A 130 -8.89 -9.76 -12.94
N HIS A 131 -9.36 -9.94 -11.70
CA HIS A 131 -10.64 -9.41 -11.22
C HIS A 131 -10.42 -8.48 -10.02
N GLN A 132 -10.76 -7.19 -10.15
CA GLN A 132 -10.61 -6.21 -9.06
C GLN A 132 -11.64 -5.06 -9.13
N CYS A 133 -12.49 -4.94 -8.12
CA CYS A 133 -13.44 -3.83 -8.00
C CYS A 133 -12.85 -2.63 -7.25
N ASP A 134 -11.71 -2.14 -7.75
CA ASP A 134 -11.05 -0.95 -7.19
C ASP A 134 -10.49 -0.08 -8.30
N ALA A 135 -11.03 1.13 -8.41
CA ALA A 135 -10.61 2.14 -9.37
C ALA A 135 -9.15 2.56 -9.14
N GLY A 136 -8.35 2.53 -10.20
CA GLY A 136 -6.95 2.90 -10.14
C GLY A 136 -6.47 3.64 -11.39
N TRP A 137 -5.46 4.48 -11.19
CA TRP A 137 -4.77 5.21 -12.25
C TRP A 137 -4.08 4.27 -13.25
N LEU A 138 -4.09 4.68 -14.52
CA LEU A 138 -3.32 4.10 -15.62
C LEU A 138 -2.44 5.14 -16.32
N ALA A 139 -1.48 4.68 -17.13
CA ALA A 139 -0.47 5.50 -17.79
C ALA A 139 -1.02 6.64 -18.67
N ASP A 140 -2.23 6.47 -19.20
CA ASP A 140 -2.94 7.44 -20.04
C ASP A 140 -3.77 8.45 -19.22
N GLN A 141 -3.54 8.55 -17.91
CA GLN A 141 -4.30 9.38 -16.97
C GLN A 141 -5.78 9.00 -16.85
N THR A 142 -6.17 7.83 -17.38
CA THR A 142 -7.51 7.31 -17.11
C THR A 142 -7.55 6.57 -15.78
N VAL A 143 -8.76 6.47 -15.25
CA VAL A 143 -9.03 5.63 -14.08
C VAL A 143 -9.90 4.46 -14.51
N ARG A 144 -9.41 3.24 -14.23
CA ARG A 144 -10.04 2.00 -14.69
C ARG A 144 -10.02 0.94 -13.60
N TYR A 145 -10.81 -0.12 -13.79
CA TYR A 145 -10.75 -1.34 -12.98
C TYR A 145 -11.35 -2.55 -13.71
N PRO A 146 -10.74 -3.74 -13.65
CA PRO A 146 -11.23 -4.94 -14.32
C PRO A 146 -12.23 -5.74 -13.47
N ILE A 147 -13.34 -6.22 -14.04
CA ILE A 147 -14.22 -7.18 -13.34
C ILE A 147 -14.65 -8.29 -14.28
N HIS A 148 -14.60 -9.53 -13.79
CA HIS A 148 -15.29 -10.66 -14.42
C HIS A 148 -16.70 -10.87 -13.89
N ASP A 149 -16.96 -10.62 -12.61
CA ASP A 149 -18.25 -10.88 -11.97
C ASP A 149 -18.92 -9.56 -11.58
N PRO A 150 -19.83 -9.02 -12.42
CA PRO A 150 -20.54 -7.78 -12.12
C PRO A 150 -21.35 -7.90 -10.83
N ARG A 151 -21.26 -6.88 -9.98
CA ARG A 151 -21.96 -6.82 -8.69
C ARG A 151 -22.31 -5.39 -8.31
N GLU A 152 -23.26 -5.26 -7.40
CA GLU A 152 -23.67 -3.96 -6.83
C GLU A 152 -22.44 -3.19 -6.28
N ALA A 153 -22.47 -1.86 -6.42
CA ALA A 153 -21.36 -0.94 -6.15
C ALA A 153 -20.13 -1.06 -7.08
N CYS A 154 -20.15 -1.96 -8.08
CA CYS A 154 -19.04 -2.18 -9.01
C CYS A 154 -19.39 -1.94 -10.49
N TYR A 155 -20.58 -1.42 -10.81
CA TYR A 155 -21.06 -1.33 -12.19
C TYR A 155 -20.36 -0.30 -13.09
N GLY A 156 -19.83 0.80 -12.56
CA GLY A 156 -19.14 1.83 -13.35
C GLY A 156 -19.88 2.21 -14.63
N ASP A 157 -19.18 2.15 -15.78
CA ASP A 157 -19.72 2.40 -17.14
C ASP A 157 -20.38 1.17 -17.80
N LYS A 158 -20.29 -0.02 -17.18
CA LYS A 158 -20.79 -1.30 -17.71
C LYS A 158 -21.70 -2.01 -16.70
N TYR A 159 -23.00 -1.80 -16.85
CA TYR A 159 -24.03 -2.42 -16.02
C TYR A 159 -24.17 -3.92 -16.35
N GLU A 160 -24.04 -4.80 -15.37
CA GLU A 160 -24.19 -6.27 -15.50
C GLU A 160 -23.29 -7.00 -16.52
N PHE A 161 -22.33 -6.32 -17.16
CA PHE A 161 -21.38 -6.95 -18.09
C PHE A 161 -19.95 -7.00 -17.53
N PRO A 162 -19.20 -8.10 -17.76
CA PRO A 162 -17.77 -8.16 -17.50
C PRO A 162 -16.98 -7.15 -18.33
N GLY A 163 -15.78 -6.81 -17.86
CA GLY A 163 -14.80 -6.03 -18.61
C GLY A 163 -13.99 -5.08 -17.76
N VAL A 164 -13.01 -4.45 -18.41
CA VAL A 164 -12.34 -3.26 -17.87
C VAL A 164 -13.28 -2.08 -17.96
N ARG A 165 -13.59 -1.50 -16.79
CA ARG A 165 -14.42 -0.30 -16.65
C ARG A 165 -13.58 0.94 -16.65
N THR A 166 -14.17 2.07 -17.00
CA THR A 166 -13.48 3.35 -17.07
C THR A 166 -14.32 4.50 -16.54
N TYR A 167 -13.65 5.42 -15.84
CA TYR A 167 -14.19 6.76 -15.53
C TYR A 167 -13.63 7.83 -16.48
N GLY A 168 -12.97 7.42 -17.57
CA GLY A 168 -12.27 8.29 -18.49
C GLY A 168 -11.02 8.93 -17.88
N VAL A 169 -10.54 9.98 -18.54
CA VAL A 169 -9.44 10.84 -18.05
C VAL A 169 -9.95 11.65 -16.85
N ARG A 170 -9.17 11.68 -15.77
CA ARG A 170 -9.52 12.37 -14.51
C ARG A 170 -8.54 13.50 -14.19
N ASP A 171 -8.93 14.42 -13.33
CA ASP A 171 -8.02 15.48 -12.86
C ASP A 171 -6.88 14.84 -12.04
N VAL A 172 -5.63 15.20 -12.32
CA VAL A 172 -4.43 14.62 -11.68
C VAL A 172 -4.41 14.75 -10.15
N ASN A 173 -5.17 15.70 -9.59
CA ASN A 173 -5.29 15.94 -8.16
C ASN A 173 -6.39 15.11 -7.49
N GLU A 174 -7.27 14.45 -8.27
CA GLU A 174 -8.17 13.43 -7.72
C GLU A 174 -7.37 12.27 -7.15
N THR A 175 -7.97 11.51 -6.25
CA THR A 175 -7.29 10.41 -5.56
C THR A 175 -7.93 9.08 -5.88
N TYR A 176 -7.09 8.10 -6.22
CA TYR A 176 -7.47 6.73 -6.54
C TYR A 176 -6.40 5.77 -6.04
N ASP A 177 -6.54 4.47 -6.34
CA ASP A 177 -5.45 3.52 -6.24
C ASP A 177 -4.63 3.56 -7.55
N VAL A 178 -3.77 2.58 -7.80
CA VAL A 178 -3.02 2.50 -9.06
C VAL A 178 -2.84 1.05 -9.51
N TYR A 179 -2.85 0.84 -10.83
CA TYR A 179 -2.38 -0.43 -11.41
C TYR A 179 -0.94 -0.25 -11.88
N CYS A 180 -0.06 -1.13 -11.42
CA CYS A 180 1.35 -1.12 -11.77
C CYS A 180 1.70 -2.33 -12.63
N PHE A 181 2.64 -2.17 -13.55
CA PHE A 181 3.22 -3.22 -14.37
C PHE A 181 4.68 -3.43 -13.97
N ALA A 182 5.00 -4.61 -13.45
CA ALA A 182 6.38 -5.03 -13.22
C ALA A 182 6.83 -5.87 -14.42
N GLU A 183 7.86 -5.44 -15.13
CA GLU A 183 8.30 -6.09 -16.38
C GLU A 183 9.15 -7.34 -16.12
N LYS A 184 10.23 -7.20 -15.35
CA LYS A 184 11.16 -8.28 -15.02
C LYS A 184 11.94 -7.96 -13.75
N MET A 185 12.45 -8.99 -13.09
CA MET A 185 13.35 -8.86 -11.95
C MET A 185 14.67 -9.56 -12.22
N THR A 186 15.75 -9.02 -11.66
CA THR A 186 17.05 -9.70 -11.64
C THR A 186 17.12 -10.63 -10.44
N GLY A 187 17.39 -11.92 -10.68
CA GLY A 187 17.46 -12.94 -9.64
C GLY A 187 16.12 -13.65 -9.44
N LYS A 188 16.01 -14.42 -8.34
CA LYS A 188 14.83 -15.22 -8.01
C LYS A 188 14.34 -14.85 -6.61
N GLY A 189 13.03 -14.69 -6.45
CA GLY A 189 12.41 -14.52 -5.13
C GLY A 189 12.45 -15.81 -4.32
N PHE A 190 12.70 -15.69 -3.03
CA PHE A 190 12.60 -16.80 -2.08
C PHE A 190 12.03 -16.30 -0.74
N HIS A 191 11.44 -17.21 0.02
CA HIS A 191 10.92 -16.95 1.36
C HIS A 191 11.81 -17.62 2.41
N THR A 192 12.13 -16.89 3.48
CA THR A 192 12.85 -17.40 4.66
C THR A 192 11.98 -17.21 5.90
N THR A 193 12.04 -18.16 6.84
CA THR A 193 11.18 -18.18 8.03
C THR A 193 11.97 -18.49 9.30
N SER A 194 11.44 -18.06 10.44
CA SER A 194 11.95 -18.32 11.78
C SER A 194 10.79 -18.72 12.69
N PRO A 195 11.00 -19.61 13.70
CA PRO A 195 9.96 -19.97 14.66
C PRO A 195 9.32 -18.76 15.36
N ASN A 196 10.08 -17.70 15.60
CA ASN A 196 9.61 -16.48 16.26
C ASN A 196 9.19 -15.37 15.27
N LYS A 197 9.26 -15.63 13.95
CA LYS A 197 9.23 -14.61 12.87
C LYS A 197 10.36 -13.58 13.04
N PHE A 198 10.57 -12.74 12.02
CA PHE A 198 11.61 -11.70 12.04
C PHE A 198 10.99 -10.33 12.32
N THR A 199 11.70 -9.43 13.01
CA THR A 199 11.46 -7.99 12.88
C THR A 199 11.85 -7.51 11.48
N PHE A 200 11.52 -6.26 11.12
CA PHE A 200 11.92 -5.73 9.82
C PHE A 200 13.45 -5.72 9.66
N GLU A 201 14.18 -5.25 10.67
CA GLU A 201 15.64 -5.18 10.67
C GLU A 201 16.28 -6.58 10.64
N GLU A 202 15.71 -7.53 11.38
CA GLU A 202 16.15 -8.92 11.34
C GLU A 202 15.93 -9.56 9.97
N ALA A 203 14.79 -9.28 9.33
CA ALA A 203 14.49 -9.78 7.99
C ALA A 203 15.44 -9.16 6.95
N GLU A 204 15.71 -7.87 7.04
CA GLU A 204 16.69 -7.18 6.19
C GLU A 204 18.09 -7.77 6.36
N ALA A 205 18.52 -8.00 7.61
CA ALA A 205 19.81 -8.61 7.92
C ALA A 205 19.91 -10.07 7.45
N GLU A 206 18.87 -10.87 7.63
CA GLU A 206 18.87 -12.27 7.19
C GLU A 206 18.86 -12.37 5.66
N CYS A 207 18.09 -11.54 4.96
CA CYS A 207 18.18 -11.43 3.50
C CYS A 207 19.58 -11.02 3.05
N ALA A 208 20.18 -10.01 3.69
CA ALA A 208 21.54 -9.54 3.35
C ALA A 208 22.60 -10.63 3.57
N LYS A 209 22.49 -11.40 4.65
CA LYS A 209 23.37 -12.55 4.95
C LYS A 209 23.29 -13.64 3.89
N LEU A 210 22.12 -13.83 3.29
CA LEU A 210 21.91 -14.76 2.17
C LEU A 210 22.30 -14.16 0.80
N GLY A 211 22.91 -12.98 0.76
CA GLY A 211 23.28 -12.28 -0.47
C GLY A 211 22.08 -11.70 -1.23
N ALA A 212 20.96 -11.50 -0.54
CA ALA A 212 19.71 -11.00 -1.10
C ALA A 212 19.30 -9.66 -0.44
N LYS A 213 18.19 -9.10 -0.93
CA LYS A 213 17.52 -7.93 -0.34
C LYS A 213 16.05 -8.26 -0.13
N LEU A 214 15.38 -7.54 0.76
CA LEU A 214 13.92 -7.62 0.85
C LEU A 214 13.31 -7.30 -0.51
N ALA A 215 12.34 -8.12 -0.93
CA ALA A 215 11.63 -7.90 -2.18
C ALA A 215 10.70 -6.70 -2.07
N THR A 216 10.52 -5.97 -3.18
CA THR A 216 9.43 -5.00 -3.34
C THR A 216 8.13 -5.72 -3.74
N THR A 217 6.99 -5.02 -3.68
CA THR A 217 5.70 -5.59 -4.10
C THR A 217 5.73 -6.11 -5.53
N GLY A 218 6.28 -5.36 -6.48
CA GLY A 218 6.39 -5.81 -7.88
C GLY A 218 7.29 -7.03 -8.04
N GLN A 219 8.38 -7.13 -7.29
CA GLN A 219 9.24 -8.33 -7.29
C GLN A 219 8.54 -9.55 -6.67
N LEU A 220 7.67 -9.36 -5.68
CA LEU A 220 6.87 -10.45 -5.13
C LEU A 220 5.87 -10.98 -6.17
N TYR A 221 5.18 -10.09 -6.90
CA TYR A 221 4.28 -10.49 -8.00
C TYR A 221 5.02 -11.23 -9.12
N LEU A 222 6.23 -10.79 -9.47
CA LEU A 222 7.07 -11.49 -10.44
C LEU A 222 7.51 -12.87 -9.93
N ALA A 223 7.92 -12.99 -8.67
CA ALA A 223 8.27 -14.27 -8.07
C ALA A 223 7.07 -15.24 -8.03
N TRP A 224 5.88 -14.74 -7.72
CA TRP A 224 4.63 -15.51 -7.78
C TRP A 224 4.32 -15.98 -9.20
N LYS A 225 4.44 -15.10 -10.20
CA LYS A 225 4.30 -15.46 -11.62
C LYS A 225 5.29 -16.55 -12.04
N ASP A 226 6.49 -16.57 -11.45
CA ASP A 226 7.52 -17.59 -11.65
C ASP A 226 7.33 -18.85 -10.77
N GLY A 227 6.16 -19.00 -10.13
CA GLY A 227 5.75 -20.22 -9.41
C GLY A 227 6.04 -20.23 -7.91
N MET A 228 6.40 -19.08 -7.31
CA MET A 228 6.52 -18.98 -5.86
C MET A 228 5.13 -18.97 -5.20
N ASP A 229 4.80 -20.02 -4.45
CA ASP A 229 3.54 -20.15 -3.70
C ASP A 229 3.83 -20.39 -2.22
N VAL A 230 3.66 -19.35 -1.39
CA VAL A 230 3.92 -19.40 0.05
C VAL A 230 2.80 -18.70 0.80
N CYS A 231 2.04 -19.47 1.58
CA CYS A 231 0.98 -18.95 2.43
C CYS A 231 1.53 -18.53 3.82
N ASN A 232 2.40 -17.52 3.85
CA ASN A 232 2.88 -16.90 5.08
C ASN A 232 3.21 -15.42 4.86
N ALA A 233 2.89 -14.56 5.83
CA ALA A 233 3.17 -13.13 5.74
C ALA A 233 4.66 -12.85 6.00
N GLY A 234 5.27 -12.04 5.13
CA GLY A 234 6.67 -11.63 5.22
C GLY A 234 6.86 -10.12 5.06
N TRP A 235 8.05 -9.63 5.40
CA TRP A 235 8.42 -8.23 5.21
C TRP A 235 8.77 -7.94 3.75
N LEU A 236 8.30 -6.81 3.23
CA LEU A 236 8.71 -6.25 1.93
C LEU A 236 9.52 -4.97 2.14
N ALA A 237 10.28 -4.59 1.12
CA ALA A 237 11.20 -3.44 1.15
C ALA A 237 10.50 -2.10 1.37
N ASP A 238 9.22 -1.99 1.02
CA ASP A 238 8.39 -0.80 1.26
C ASP A 238 8.05 -0.60 2.74
N ARG A 239 8.49 -1.53 3.60
CA ARG A 239 8.22 -1.56 5.03
C ARG A 239 6.73 -1.48 5.33
N SER A 240 5.91 -2.06 4.44
CA SER A 240 4.45 -2.08 4.53
C SER A 240 4.02 -2.41 5.96
N LEU A 241 3.76 -1.34 6.72
CA LEU A 241 3.46 -1.39 8.13
C LEU A 241 1.95 -1.34 8.21
N TRP A 242 1.35 -2.28 8.91
CA TRP A 242 -0.05 -2.17 9.25
C TRP A 242 -0.28 -2.83 10.59
N VAL A 243 -1.12 -2.20 11.40
CA VAL A 243 -1.54 -2.73 12.68
C VAL A 243 -2.97 -2.29 12.95
N VAL A 244 -3.84 -3.28 13.14
CA VAL A 244 -5.13 -3.08 13.77
C VAL A 244 -4.96 -3.31 15.27
N PHE A 245 -5.51 -2.42 16.07
CA PHE A 245 -5.51 -2.57 17.51
C PHE A 245 -6.82 -2.07 18.12
N HIS A 246 -7.22 -2.75 19.17
CA HIS A 246 -8.35 -2.36 20.00
C HIS A 246 -7.99 -1.15 20.86
N TYR A 247 -8.88 -0.16 20.91
CA TYR A 247 -8.77 1.02 21.74
C TYR A 247 -10.01 1.19 22.62
N ARG A 248 -9.76 1.43 23.92
CA ARG A 248 -10.78 1.59 24.96
C ARG A 248 -10.56 2.93 25.66
N ALA A 249 -11.65 3.61 26.00
CA ALA A 249 -11.59 4.82 26.80
C ALA A 249 -11.11 4.54 28.23
N SER A 250 -10.39 5.49 28.82
CA SER A 250 -10.03 5.39 30.24
C SER A 250 -11.25 5.55 31.18
N SER A 251 -12.30 6.20 30.72
CA SER A 251 -13.56 6.42 31.45
C SER A 251 -14.34 5.14 31.71
N GLY A 252 -14.19 4.11 30.87
CA GLY A 252 -14.89 2.85 31.02
C GLY A 252 -14.83 1.96 29.79
N ARG A 253 -15.33 0.73 29.95
CA ARG A 253 -15.56 -0.20 28.85
C ARG A 253 -16.77 0.25 28.04
N TYR A 254 -16.69 0.16 26.71
CA TYR A 254 -17.78 0.45 25.79
C TYR A 254 -18.32 1.88 25.97
N ALA A 255 -17.41 2.84 25.83
CA ALA A 255 -17.70 4.24 26.14
C ALA A 255 -18.00 5.10 24.91
N PHE A 256 -17.63 4.65 23.70
CA PHE A 256 -17.73 5.47 22.50
C PHE A 256 -18.99 5.16 21.71
N ASP A 257 -19.73 6.20 21.34
CA ASP A 257 -20.63 6.13 20.19
C ASP A 257 -19.83 6.06 18.87
N PHE A 258 -20.49 5.90 17.72
CA PHE A 258 -19.80 5.72 16.44
C PHE A 258 -18.94 6.93 16.05
N PHE A 259 -19.43 8.15 16.28
CA PHE A 259 -18.71 9.37 15.91
C PHE A 259 -17.55 9.65 16.89
N GLU A 260 -17.78 9.44 18.18
CA GLU A 260 -16.75 9.48 19.22
C GLU A 260 -15.64 8.46 18.93
N ALA A 261 -15.99 7.26 18.45
CA ALA A 261 -15.03 6.22 18.08
C ALA A 261 -14.11 6.63 16.92
N GLN A 262 -14.67 7.27 15.89
CA GLN A 262 -13.88 7.82 14.78
C GLN A 262 -12.89 8.89 15.26
N LEU A 263 -13.37 9.83 16.07
CA LEU A 263 -12.55 10.88 16.67
C LEU A 263 -11.50 10.31 17.64
N ALA A 264 -11.84 9.27 18.39
CA ALA A 264 -10.94 8.61 19.31
C ALA A 264 -9.71 8.04 18.58
N CYS A 265 -9.92 7.31 17.47
CA CYS A 265 -8.80 6.82 16.66
C CYS A 265 -7.96 7.98 16.09
N GLN A 266 -8.59 9.04 15.58
CA GLN A 266 -7.87 10.22 15.06
C GLN A 266 -7.01 10.88 16.14
N SER A 267 -7.55 11.05 17.35
CA SER A 267 -6.87 11.71 18.48
C SER A 267 -5.60 10.98 18.92
N ILE A 268 -5.52 9.68 18.68
CA ILE A 268 -4.35 8.85 19.01
C ILE A 268 -3.45 8.58 17.80
N GLY A 269 -3.61 9.35 16.72
CA GLY A 269 -2.80 9.21 15.51
C GLY A 269 -3.11 7.95 14.71
N ALA A 270 -4.37 7.52 14.68
CA ALA A 270 -4.86 6.38 13.92
C ALA A 270 -6.12 6.75 13.12
N VAL A 271 -6.66 5.80 12.37
CA VAL A 271 -8.00 5.89 11.75
C VAL A 271 -8.84 4.70 12.20
N ILE A 272 -10.17 4.78 12.14
CA ILE A 272 -11.02 3.62 12.44
C ILE A 272 -10.76 2.50 11.40
N ALA A 273 -10.63 1.26 11.87
CA ALA A 273 -10.32 0.13 11.01
C ALA A 273 -11.52 -0.28 10.14
N SER A 274 -11.25 -0.78 8.93
CA SER A 274 -12.27 -1.43 8.10
C SER A 274 -12.48 -2.89 8.51
N ALA A 275 -13.60 -3.47 8.08
CA ALA A 275 -13.88 -4.90 8.26
C ALA A 275 -12.80 -5.80 7.64
N GLN A 276 -12.29 -5.42 6.47
CA GLN A 276 -11.22 -6.16 5.78
C GLN A 276 -9.90 -6.07 6.55
N GLN A 277 -9.57 -4.91 7.13
CA GLN A 277 -8.38 -4.76 7.96
C GLN A 277 -8.47 -5.61 9.24
N LEU A 278 -9.64 -5.65 9.90
CA LEU A 278 -9.84 -6.52 11.06
C LEU A 278 -9.77 -8.01 10.69
N GLN A 279 -10.31 -8.39 9.54
CA GLN A 279 -10.23 -9.76 9.01
C GLN A 279 -8.77 -10.17 8.75
N ALA A 280 -7.98 -9.33 8.09
CA ALA A 280 -6.55 -9.58 7.88
C ALA A 280 -5.77 -9.65 9.21
N ALA A 281 -6.13 -8.81 10.19
CA ALA A 281 -5.56 -8.88 11.53
C ALA A 281 -5.85 -10.23 12.20
N TYR A 282 -7.10 -10.69 12.15
CA TYR A 282 -7.51 -12.00 12.65
C TYR A 282 -6.71 -13.14 12.00
N GLU A 283 -6.60 -13.15 10.67
CA GLU A 283 -5.83 -14.15 9.91
C GLU A 283 -4.34 -14.15 10.27
N SER A 284 -3.81 -13.00 10.70
CA SER A 284 -2.45 -12.89 11.24
C SER A 284 -2.29 -13.36 12.70
N GLY A 285 -3.38 -13.78 13.34
CA GLY A 285 -3.39 -14.28 14.73
C GLY A 285 -3.89 -13.27 15.76
N TYR A 286 -4.49 -12.15 15.36
CA TYR A 286 -5.02 -11.17 16.30
C TYR A 286 -6.28 -11.68 17.02
N HIS A 287 -6.21 -11.76 18.35
CA HIS A 287 -7.27 -12.28 19.22
C HIS A 287 -7.69 -11.17 20.18
N GLN A 288 -8.97 -10.81 20.15
CA GLN A 288 -9.55 -9.87 21.09
C GLN A 288 -11.04 -10.16 21.35
N CYS A 289 -11.39 -10.30 22.63
CA CYS A 289 -12.76 -10.57 23.06
C CYS A 289 -13.42 -9.33 23.66
N ASP A 290 -13.39 -8.25 22.91
CA ASP A 290 -14.08 -7.00 23.24
C ASP A 290 -14.64 -6.44 21.93
N ALA A 291 -15.94 -6.13 21.92
CA ALA A 291 -16.65 -5.65 20.74
C ALA A 291 -16.29 -4.19 20.46
N GLY A 292 -16.05 -3.86 19.20
CA GLY A 292 -15.70 -2.50 18.82
C GLY A 292 -16.22 -2.07 17.45
N TRP A 293 -16.40 -0.77 17.31
CA TRP A 293 -16.80 -0.10 16.07
C TRP A 293 -15.75 -0.29 14.96
N LEU A 294 -16.25 -0.40 13.73
CA LEU A 294 -15.50 -0.39 12.47
C LEU A 294 -16.02 0.69 11.52
N LEU A 295 -15.25 1.01 10.49
CA LEU A 295 -15.52 2.09 9.53
C LEU A 295 -16.90 2.00 8.85
N ASP A 296 -17.44 0.78 8.67
CA ASP A 296 -18.75 0.51 8.07
C ASP A 296 -19.91 0.57 9.08
N GLN A 297 -19.68 1.15 10.27
CA GLN A 297 -20.64 1.21 11.39
C GLN A 297 -21.10 -0.18 11.87
N THR A 298 -20.38 -1.25 11.50
CA THR A 298 -20.59 -2.55 12.11
C THR A 298 -19.78 -2.67 13.41
N VAL A 299 -20.25 -3.55 14.28
CA VAL A 299 -19.54 -3.88 15.52
C VAL A 299 -19.05 -5.32 15.43
N ARG A 300 -17.75 -5.51 15.58
CA ARG A 300 -17.10 -6.81 15.38
C ARG A 300 -16.01 -7.07 16.40
N TYR A 301 -15.55 -8.32 16.49
CA TYR A 301 -14.36 -8.69 17.27
C TYR A 301 -13.76 -10.03 16.85
N PRO A 302 -12.42 -10.16 16.76
CA PRO A 302 -11.75 -11.35 16.24
C PRO A 302 -11.39 -12.36 17.33
N ILE A 303 -11.71 -13.64 17.15
CA ILE A 303 -11.33 -14.71 18.09
C ILE A 303 -10.62 -15.84 17.34
N VAL A 304 -9.32 -15.97 17.60
CA VAL A 304 -8.50 -17.08 17.08
C VAL A 304 -8.68 -18.37 17.88
N SER A 305 -8.95 -18.24 19.18
CA SER A 305 -9.11 -19.37 20.11
C SER A 305 -10.44 -19.21 20.86
N PRO A 306 -11.49 -19.91 20.40
CA PRO A 306 -12.85 -19.83 20.97
C PRO A 306 -12.91 -20.17 22.45
N ARG A 307 -13.78 -19.48 23.19
CA ARG A 307 -14.08 -19.73 24.61
C ARG A 307 -15.50 -19.24 24.94
N GLU A 308 -16.16 -19.86 25.90
CA GLU A 308 -17.61 -19.68 26.18
C GLU A 308 -18.07 -18.22 26.30
N LYS A 309 -17.30 -17.34 26.94
CA LYS A 309 -17.67 -15.93 27.15
C LYS A 309 -17.38 -15.03 25.94
N CYS A 310 -16.94 -15.61 24.84
CA CYS A 310 -16.52 -14.93 23.62
C CYS A 310 -17.11 -15.58 22.38
N SER A 311 -18.16 -16.38 22.49
CA SER A 311 -18.72 -17.16 21.38
C SER A 311 -19.40 -16.29 20.32
N GLY A 312 -20.11 -15.22 20.71
CA GLY A 312 -20.78 -14.34 19.75
C GLY A 312 -21.75 -15.09 18.82
N ASP A 313 -21.74 -14.72 17.54
CA ASP A 313 -22.45 -15.37 16.43
C ASP A 313 -21.75 -16.63 15.90
N LEU A 314 -20.51 -16.90 16.33
CA LEU A 314 -19.69 -18.03 15.88
C LEU A 314 -19.34 -18.92 17.07
N GLU A 315 -20.29 -19.76 17.46
CA GLU A 315 -20.16 -20.67 18.58
C GLU A 315 -19.05 -21.72 18.35
N HIS A 316 -18.07 -21.79 19.27
CA HIS A 316 -16.91 -22.70 19.21
C HIS A 316 -16.02 -22.62 17.97
N VAL A 317 -16.27 -21.72 17.02
CA VAL A 317 -15.51 -21.58 15.77
C VAL A 317 -14.62 -20.31 15.80
N PRO A 318 -13.34 -20.41 15.39
CA PRO A 318 -12.50 -19.24 15.18
C PRO A 318 -13.07 -18.32 14.09
N GLY A 319 -12.96 -17.00 14.27
CA GLY A 319 -13.44 -16.05 13.27
C GLY A 319 -13.64 -14.64 13.81
N VAL A 320 -13.96 -13.72 12.89
CA VAL A 320 -14.42 -12.37 13.23
C VAL A 320 -15.92 -12.42 13.48
N ARG A 321 -16.31 -12.23 14.74
CA ARG A 321 -17.71 -12.13 15.15
C ARG A 321 -18.30 -10.80 14.75
N SER A 322 -19.59 -10.79 14.48
CA SER A 322 -20.30 -9.59 14.05
C SER A 322 -21.64 -9.44 14.75
N TYR A 323 -21.91 -8.23 15.23
CA TYR A 323 -23.26 -7.80 15.62
C TYR A 323 -23.98 -7.08 14.48
N GLY A 324 -23.38 -7.04 13.28
CA GLY A 324 -23.90 -6.34 12.12
C GLY A 324 -23.85 -4.83 12.26
N LEU A 325 -24.62 -4.13 11.42
CA LEU A 325 -24.84 -2.69 11.50
C LEU A 325 -25.58 -2.37 12.80
N ARG A 326 -25.05 -1.45 13.61
CA ARG A 326 -25.64 -1.03 14.88
C ARG A 326 -26.04 0.45 14.84
N SER A 327 -26.93 0.85 15.75
CA SER A 327 -27.33 2.26 15.84
C SER A 327 -26.14 3.12 16.28
N ALA A 328 -25.95 4.28 15.65
CA ALA A 328 -24.74 5.11 15.84
C ALA A 328 -24.56 5.63 17.27
N ASP A 329 -25.64 5.66 18.06
CA ASP A 329 -25.72 6.09 19.47
C ASP A 329 -25.46 4.96 20.48
N GLU A 330 -25.43 3.70 20.04
CA GLU A 330 -24.99 2.60 20.89
C GLU A 330 -23.52 2.78 21.28
N ARG A 331 -23.10 2.20 22.41
CA ARG A 331 -21.73 2.39 22.91
C ARG A 331 -20.92 1.11 22.87
N TYR A 332 -19.71 1.23 22.32
CA TYR A 332 -18.74 0.14 22.17
C TYR A 332 -17.31 0.68 22.34
N ASP A 333 -16.33 -0.23 22.30
CA ASP A 333 -14.94 0.16 22.13
C ASP A 333 -14.70 0.41 20.62
N VAL A 334 -13.46 0.59 20.17
CA VAL A 334 -13.18 0.81 18.75
C VAL A 334 -11.93 0.06 18.30
N TYR A 335 -11.93 -0.43 17.06
CA TYR A 335 -10.71 -0.91 16.42
C TYR A 335 -10.11 0.22 15.59
N CYS A 336 -8.89 0.59 15.93
CA CYS A 336 -8.12 1.57 15.20
C CYS A 336 -7.07 0.90 14.33
N TYR A 337 -6.63 1.61 13.31
CA TYR A 337 -5.69 1.17 12.31
C TYR A 337 -4.61 2.22 12.10
N VAL A 338 -3.36 1.77 12.04
CA VAL A 338 -2.21 2.59 11.70
C VAL A 338 -1.36 1.85 10.68
N ASP A 339 -0.91 2.59 9.69
CA ASP A 339 -0.11 2.06 8.59
C ASP A 339 1.21 2.78 8.34
N LYS A 340 1.45 3.86 9.10
CA LYS A 340 2.61 4.69 8.91
C LYS A 340 3.13 5.21 10.24
N LEU A 341 4.41 4.98 10.48
CA LEU A 341 5.13 5.63 11.56
C LEU A 341 5.52 7.06 11.11
N ARG A 342 5.07 8.07 11.86
CA ARG A 342 5.24 9.50 11.48
C ARG A 342 6.60 10.09 11.86
N GLY A 343 7.48 9.31 12.45
CA GLY A 343 8.74 9.78 13.00
C GLY A 343 9.57 8.65 13.60
N GLU A 344 10.54 9.02 14.43
CA GLU A 344 11.33 8.07 15.21
C GLU A 344 10.85 8.09 16.67
N VAL A 345 10.30 6.97 17.13
CA VAL A 345 9.89 6.80 18.52
C VAL A 345 11.08 6.36 19.36
N PHE A 346 11.31 7.02 20.48
CA PHE A 346 12.34 6.65 21.45
C PHE A 346 11.79 6.65 22.87
N HIS A 347 12.35 5.78 23.70
CA HIS A 347 12.00 5.67 25.11
C HIS A 347 12.90 6.57 25.95
N ALA A 348 12.30 7.40 26.79
CA ALA A 348 12.98 8.29 27.73
C ALA A 348 12.74 7.85 29.17
N SER A 349 13.80 7.83 29.96
CA SER A 349 13.79 7.35 31.34
C SER A 349 14.50 8.28 32.29
N SER A 350 14.07 8.29 33.56
CA SER A 350 14.79 8.87 34.69
C SER A 350 14.84 7.87 35.86
N PHE A 351 15.54 8.21 36.94
CA PHE A 351 15.63 7.36 38.13
C PHE A 351 14.28 7.19 38.85
N GLU A 352 13.53 8.28 39.03
CA GLU A 352 12.22 8.25 39.69
C GLU A 352 11.05 8.11 38.72
N GLY A 353 11.30 8.21 37.40
CA GLY A 353 10.27 8.45 36.39
C GLY A 353 9.91 9.94 36.28
N PHE A 354 8.96 10.22 35.40
CA PHE A 354 8.41 11.52 35.08
C PHE A 354 6.93 11.57 35.43
N THR A 355 6.47 12.70 35.96
CA THR A 355 5.04 13.05 35.90
C THR A 355 4.65 13.30 34.45
N TYR A 356 3.35 13.33 34.15
CA TYR A 356 2.91 13.60 32.78
C TYR A 356 3.47 14.95 32.25
N GLY A 357 3.44 16.00 33.07
CA GLY A 357 3.99 17.31 32.70
C GLY A 357 5.50 17.30 32.49
N GLU A 358 6.25 16.60 33.34
CA GLU A 358 7.70 16.42 33.19
C GLU A 358 8.05 15.62 31.93
N ALA A 359 7.27 14.60 31.59
CA ALA A 359 7.44 13.79 30.39
C ALA A 359 7.26 14.65 29.12
N VAL A 360 6.22 15.50 29.10
CA VAL A 360 5.99 16.47 28.02
C VAL A 360 7.19 17.41 27.88
N ALA A 361 7.63 18.01 28.99
CA ALA A 361 8.75 18.95 28.99
C ALA A 361 10.06 18.27 28.55
N TYR A 362 10.29 17.01 28.95
CA TYR A 362 11.46 16.24 28.55
C TYR A 362 11.48 16.00 27.03
N CYS A 363 10.37 15.51 26.45
CA CYS A 363 10.30 15.30 25.01
C CYS A 363 10.50 16.62 24.25
N GLN A 364 9.84 17.70 24.69
CA GLN A 364 9.99 19.03 24.08
C GLN A 364 11.43 19.53 24.13
N GLY A 365 12.13 19.36 25.27
CA GLY A 365 13.55 19.68 25.41
C GLY A 365 14.48 18.86 24.52
N LYS A 366 13.98 17.79 23.89
CA LYS A 366 14.69 16.98 22.88
C LYS A 366 14.21 17.24 21.45
N ASN A 367 13.50 18.34 21.20
CA ASN A 367 12.82 18.64 19.93
C ASN A 367 11.90 17.48 19.48
N ALA A 368 11.17 16.93 20.43
CA ALA A 368 10.23 15.83 20.24
C ALA A 368 8.89 16.15 20.92
N SER A 369 7.84 15.42 20.57
CA SER A 369 6.60 15.39 21.35
C SER A 369 6.45 14.05 22.06
N LEU A 370 5.49 13.91 22.97
CA LEU A 370 5.05 12.56 23.37
C LEU A 370 4.53 11.82 22.13
N ALA A 371 4.85 10.54 22.04
CA ALA A 371 4.33 9.65 21.03
C ALA A 371 2.83 9.42 21.25
N SER A 372 2.06 9.28 20.16
CA SER A 372 0.68 8.83 20.27
C SER A 372 0.60 7.32 20.53
N THR A 373 -0.57 6.82 20.95
CA THR A 373 -0.81 5.38 21.01
C THR A 373 -0.61 4.71 19.65
N GLY A 374 -1.07 5.35 18.56
CA GLY A 374 -0.84 4.86 17.20
C GLY A 374 0.64 4.79 16.84
N ASP A 375 1.45 5.78 17.22
CA ASP A 375 2.90 5.77 16.99
C ASP A 375 3.57 4.61 17.74
N LEU A 376 3.13 4.33 18.98
CA LEU A 376 3.66 3.21 19.78
C LEU A 376 3.32 1.85 19.14
N TYR A 377 2.09 1.65 18.66
CA TYR A 377 1.70 0.43 17.93
C TYR A 377 2.48 0.28 16.62
N ALA A 378 2.66 1.37 15.87
CA ALA A 378 3.42 1.38 14.63
C ALA A 378 4.88 0.99 14.87
N THR A 379 5.56 1.60 15.84
CA THR A 379 6.97 1.25 16.13
C THR A 379 7.10 -0.16 16.73
N TRP A 380 6.14 -0.62 17.54
CA TRP A 380 6.15 -1.99 18.09
C TRP A 380 6.05 -3.04 17.00
N LYS A 381 5.22 -2.80 15.97
CA LYS A 381 5.11 -3.68 14.80
C LYS A 381 6.44 -3.75 14.03
N GLN A 382 7.29 -2.73 14.12
CA GLN A 382 8.67 -2.73 13.61
C GLN A 382 9.70 -3.37 14.56
N GLY A 383 9.30 -3.98 15.68
CA GLY A 383 10.24 -4.62 16.61
C GLY A 383 10.56 -3.82 17.86
N PHE A 384 9.98 -2.62 18.04
CA PHE A 384 10.25 -1.81 19.22
C PHE A 384 9.76 -2.49 20.51
N ASP A 385 10.70 -2.84 21.36
CA ASP A 385 10.51 -3.64 22.56
C ASP A 385 11.06 -2.90 23.79
N LYS A 386 10.15 -2.51 24.70
CA LYS A 386 10.46 -1.78 25.94
C LYS A 386 9.52 -2.24 27.06
N CYS A 387 10.05 -3.08 27.94
CA CYS A 387 9.38 -3.56 29.15
C CYS A 387 9.30 -2.51 30.27
N ARG A 388 8.97 -1.24 29.95
CA ARG A 388 8.81 -0.20 30.97
C ARG A 388 7.64 0.70 30.63
N ALA A 389 6.79 0.93 31.63
CA ALA A 389 5.59 1.73 31.53
C ALA A 389 5.96 3.20 31.35
N GLY A 390 5.42 3.83 30.31
CA GLY A 390 5.68 5.24 30.01
C GLY A 390 4.45 5.98 29.52
N TRP A 391 4.45 7.29 29.75
CA TRP A 391 3.42 8.22 29.30
C TRP A 391 3.37 8.33 27.78
N LEU A 392 2.15 8.42 27.25
CA LEU A 392 1.83 8.74 25.87
C LEU A 392 1.01 10.04 25.80
N LEU A 393 0.87 10.58 24.59
CA LEU A 393 0.17 11.84 24.33
C LEU A 393 -1.30 11.85 24.82
N ASP A 394 -1.97 10.70 24.80
CA ASP A 394 -3.35 10.53 25.28
C ASP A 394 -3.45 10.40 26.81
N ARG A 395 -2.36 10.65 27.54
CA ARG A 395 -2.22 10.48 29.00
C ARG A 395 -2.40 9.04 29.46
N SER A 396 -2.40 8.07 28.55
CA SER A 396 -2.31 6.66 28.91
C SER A 396 -0.87 6.30 29.25
N VAL A 397 -0.73 5.23 30.02
CA VAL A 397 0.56 4.65 30.37
C VAL A 397 0.61 3.26 29.75
N ARG A 398 1.60 3.03 28.88
CA ARG A 398 1.72 1.77 28.14
C ARG A 398 3.15 1.28 28.09
N TYR A 399 3.36 0.05 27.66
CA TYR A 399 4.68 -0.50 27.35
C TYR A 399 4.58 -1.53 26.22
N SER A 400 5.67 -1.73 25.47
CA SER A 400 5.70 -2.60 24.30
C SER A 400 6.50 -3.87 24.53
N ILE A 401 5.97 -5.01 24.13
CA ILE A 401 6.65 -6.31 24.17
C ILE A 401 6.58 -6.92 22.78
N ASN A 402 7.70 -6.94 22.09
CA ASN A 402 7.83 -7.70 20.85
C ASN A 402 8.33 -9.12 21.16
N ASN A 403 9.31 -9.24 22.05
CA ASN A 403 9.86 -10.51 22.52
C ASN A 403 9.19 -10.94 23.84
N PRO A 404 8.29 -11.95 23.83
CA PRO A 404 7.52 -12.33 25.02
C PRO A 404 8.40 -12.83 26.15
N ARG A 405 8.19 -12.31 27.37
CA ARG A 405 8.95 -12.66 28.59
C ARG A 405 8.00 -12.82 29.77
N GLN A 406 8.28 -13.76 30.68
CA GLN A 406 7.38 -14.02 31.82
C GLN A 406 7.30 -12.82 32.76
N GLN A 407 8.42 -12.18 33.03
CA GLN A 407 8.53 -10.98 33.86
C GLN A 407 7.90 -9.72 33.24
N CYS A 408 7.39 -9.78 32.00
CA CYS A 408 6.87 -8.61 31.33
C CYS A 408 5.76 -8.90 30.32
N GLY A 409 4.57 -8.35 30.54
CA GLY A 409 3.40 -8.64 29.70
C GLY A 409 2.89 -10.08 29.85
N GLY A 410 3.28 -10.78 30.92
CA GLY A 410 2.80 -12.14 31.23
C GLY A 410 3.09 -13.17 30.14
N GLY A 411 4.24 -13.06 29.48
CA GLY A 411 4.63 -13.93 28.37
C GLY A 411 3.86 -13.67 27.06
N LYS A 412 3.23 -12.50 26.90
CA LYS A 412 2.50 -12.12 25.68
C LYS A 412 3.13 -10.91 25.00
N ALA A 413 3.32 -11.01 23.67
CA ALA A 413 3.64 -9.85 22.84
C ALA A 413 2.45 -8.90 22.73
N GLY A 414 2.73 -7.62 22.48
CA GLY A 414 1.74 -6.57 22.29
C GLY A 414 2.12 -5.26 22.95
N ILE A 415 1.27 -4.26 22.75
CA ILE A 415 1.23 -3.06 23.58
C ILE A 415 0.31 -3.32 24.76
N HIS A 416 0.83 -3.13 25.97
CA HIS A 416 0.11 -3.36 27.21
C HIS A 416 -0.19 -2.03 27.87
N THR A 417 -1.47 -1.79 28.18
CA THR A 417 -1.90 -0.60 28.91
C THR A 417 -1.88 -0.88 30.41
N VAL A 418 -1.29 0.03 31.18
CA VAL A 418 -1.35 0.02 32.64
C VAL A 418 -2.60 0.79 33.06
N TYR A 419 -3.57 0.07 33.60
CA TYR A 419 -4.82 0.64 34.13
C TYR A 419 -4.71 0.82 35.64
N LYS A 420 -5.43 1.81 36.17
CA LYS A 420 -5.52 2.01 37.61
C LYS A 420 -6.26 0.87 38.31
N PHE A 421 -7.28 0.31 37.65
CA PHE A 421 -8.14 -0.72 38.24
C PHE A 421 -8.03 -2.08 37.50
N PRO A 422 -8.19 -3.22 38.21
CA PRO A 422 -8.07 -4.56 37.61
C PRO A 422 -9.07 -4.88 36.49
N ASN A 423 -10.21 -4.17 36.45
CA ASN A 423 -11.23 -4.28 35.41
C ASN A 423 -10.85 -3.56 34.09
N GLN A 424 -9.58 -3.15 33.94
CA GLN A 424 -9.07 -2.44 32.78
C GLN A 424 -9.74 -1.07 32.56
N THR A 425 -9.95 -0.32 33.65
CA THR A 425 -10.46 1.06 33.61
C THR A 425 -9.64 1.99 34.51
N GLY A 426 -9.85 3.29 34.34
CA GLY A 426 -9.25 4.34 35.16
C GLY A 426 -7.86 4.78 34.70
N SER A 427 -7.72 6.08 34.48
CA SER A 427 -6.43 6.73 34.24
C SER A 427 -5.61 6.84 35.53
N HIS A 428 -4.29 6.79 35.39
CA HIS A 428 -3.37 7.18 36.46
C HIS A 428 -3.43 8.68 36.72
N ASP A 429 -3.09 9.07 37.96
CA ASP A 429 -2.97 10.48 38.31
C ASP A 429 -1.79 11.11 37.57
N LEU A 430 -1.92 12.36 37.12
CA LEU A 430 -0.90 13.02 36.30
C LEU A 430 0.41 13.30 37.06
N HIS A 431 0.39 13.24 38.40
CA HIS A 431 1.58 13.33 39.25
C HIS A 431 2.21 11.97 39.55
N SER A 432 1.61 10.86 39.10
CA SER A 432 2.25 9.55 39.15
C SER A 432 3.50 9.54 38.27
N LYS A 433 4.52 8.78 38.66
CA LYS A 433 5.81 8.76 37.96
C LYS A 433 5.94 7.52 37.07
N PHE A 434 6.20 7.73 35.80
CA PHE A 434 6.43 6.70 34.78
C PHE A 434 7.49 7.19 33.78
N ASP A 435 7.97 6.33 32.88
CA ASP A 435 8.81 6.78 31.79
C ASP A 435 8.05 7.63 30.77
N ALA A 436 8.67 7.96 29.64
CA ALA A 436 8.02 8.65 28.54
C ALA A 436 8.38 7.98 27.21
N TYR A 437 7.39 7.86 26.32
CA TYR A 437 7.65 7.56 24.91
C TYR A 437 7.55 8.86 24.13
N CYS A 438 8.65 9.26 23.50
CA CYS A 438 8.74 10.47 22.71
C CYS A 438 8.82 10.12 21.22
N ILE A 439 8.42 11.04 20.34
CA ILE A 439 8.58 10.91 18.89
C ILE A 439 9.22 12.17 18.30
N LYS A 440 10.24 11.97 17.46
CA LYS A 440 10.81 13.02 16.60
C LYS A 440 10.21 12.89 15.21
N GLY A 441 9.48 13.92 14.77
CA GLY A 441 8.97 13.95 13.39
C GLY A 441 10.11 13.92 12.38
N LYS A 442 10.00 13.09 11.34
CA LYS A 442 11.02 13.05 10.27
C LYS A 442 10.94 14.22 9.28
N TYR A 443 9.93 15.09 9.38
CA TYR A 443 9.80 16.29 8.53
C TYR A 443 9.04 17.42 9.24
N ILE A 444 9.74 18.22 10.04
CA ILE A 444 9.45 19.66 10.22
C ILE A 444 10.80 20.40 10.21
N TYR A 445 11.44 20.45 9.04
CA TYR A 445 12.42 21.48 8.70
C TYR A 445 11.99 22.03 7.34
N SER A 446 11.08 23.00 7.35
CA SER A 446 10.85 23.97 6.24
C SER A 446 9.64 24.88 6.45
N LEU A 447 9.29 25.24 7.69
CA LEU A 447 8.32 26.34 7.94
C LEU A 447 8.73 27.16 9.18
N SER A 448 9.93 27.76 9.14
CA SER A 448 10.27 28.95 9.94
C SER A 448 11.64 29.51 9.54
N SER A 449 11.68 30.19 8.39
CA SER A 449 12.63 31.28 8.12
C SER A 449 12.25 31.95 6.79
N GLY A 450 11.03 32.49 6.75
CA GLY A 450 10.72 33.59 5.85
C GLY A 450 11.29 34.88 6.43
N SER A 451 12.62 34.97 6.55
CA SER A 451 13.29 36.26 6.64
C SER A 451 13.21 36.89 5.25
N GLY A 452 12.41 37.95 5.13
CA GLY A 452 12.24 38.68 3.88
C GLY A 452 13.57 39.27 3.42
N ASP A 453 14.13 38.71 2.36
CA ASP A 453 15.15 39.38 1.55
C ASP A 453 14.42 40.33 0.59
N GLN A 454 14.35 41.61 0.97
CA GLN A 454 14.20 42.70 0.01
C GLN A 454 15.55 42.96 -0.67
N PRO A 455 15.61 43.07 -2.01
CA PRO A 455 16.81 43.53 -2.67
C PRO A 455 17.02 45.03 -2.41
N SER A 456 18.23 45.32 -1.92
CA SER A 456 18.84 46.63 -1.76
C SER A 456 18.76 47.46 -3.05
N GLY A 457 18.02 48.57 -3.00
CA GLY A 457 18.12 49.69 -3.92
C GLY A 457 18.21 50.99 -3.13
N SER A 458 19.26 51.77 -3.35
CA SER A 458 19.41 53.15 -2.85
C SER A 458 20.15 53.95 -3.92
N PRO A 459 20.11 55.29 -3.90
CA PRO A 459 18.93 56.14 -3.87
C PRO A 459 19.00 57.20 -5.00
N ALA A 460 17.86 57.74 -5.44
CA ALA A 460 17.85 58.97 -6.23
C ALA A 460 16.84 59.96 -5.63
N SER A 461 17.36 61.16 -5.45
CA SER A 461 16.85 62.29 -4.69
C SER A 461 15.70 63.06 -5.33
N SER A 462 15.06 63.84 -4.47
CA SER A 462 14.62 65.24 -4.66
C SER A 462 13.13 65.52 -4.94
N GLY A 463 12.58 66.30 -4.00
CA GLY A 463 11.52 67.31 -4.16
C GLY A 463 10.10 66.79 -4.34
N ASP A 464 9.05 67.45 -3.89
CA ASP A 464 8.84 68.56 -2.96
C ASP A 464 7.31 68.66 -2.79
N SER A 465 6.85 69.37 -1.75
CA SER A 465 5.55 70.05 -1.67
C SER A 465 4.20 69.27 -1.62
N SER A 466 3.62 69.31 -0.41
CA SER A 466 2.29 69.86 -0.04
C SER A 466 0.96 69.27 -0.60
N GLY A 467 0.06 68.93 0.34
CA GLY A 467 -1.23 69.63 0.46
C GLY A 467 -2.53 68.82 0.29
N ALA A 468 -3.43 68.98 1.29
CA ALA A 468 -4.91 68.90 1.24
C ALA A 468 -5.55 67.50 1.01
N SER A 469 -6.22 66.87 1.99
CA SER A 469 -7.55 67.14 2.58
C SER A 469 -8.77 66.79 1.69
N GLY A 470 -9.66 65.94 2.21
CA GLY A 470 -11.03 65.67 1.72
C GLY A 470 -11.34 64.17 1.75
N THR A 471 -11.88 63.60 2.85
CA THR A 471 -13.31 63.47 3.22
C THR A 471 -14.23 62.88 2.14
N ASP A 472 -14.81 61.75 2.55
CA ASP A 472 -16.20 61.31 2.36
C ASP A 472 -16.63 60.43 1.17
N ASP A 473 -17.54 59.54 1.59
CA ASP A 473 -18.58 58.77 0.90
C ASP A 473 -18.23 57.37 0.35
N LEU A 474 -18.66 56.30 1.04
CA LEU A 474 -20.01 55.68 1.03
C LEU A 474 -20.26 54.83 -0.22
N LEU A 475 -20.21 53.50 -0.07
CA LEU A 475 -21.35 52.57 -0.16
C LEU A 475 -20.92 51.13 -0.50
N SER A 476 -21.49 50.23 0.31
CA SER A 476 -21.79 48.80 0.06
C SER A 476 -20.66 47.78 0.12
#